data_AF-Q9AXS5-F1
#
_entry.id   AF-Q9AXS5-F1
#
_cell.length_a   1.000
_cell.length_b   1.000
_cell.length_c   1.000
_cell.angle_alpha   90.00
_cell.angle_beta   90.00
_cell.angle_gamma   90.00
#
_symmetry.space_group_name_H-M   'P 1'
#
loop_
_entity.id
_entity.type
_entity.pdbx_description
1 polymer ?
#
loop_
_entity_poly.entity_id
_entity_poly.type
_entity_poly.pdbx_seq_one_letter_code
_entity_poly.pdbx_strand_id
1 'polypeptide(L)'
;VVSKELQVEKIQSEIARKVGLDGDKWKQKEKSQKADVIYNFLRKKRFMLFLDDIWEKVDLVEIGIPFPTTQNRCKVAFTTRSKAICAHMGVEEPMEVKCLSEDE
;
A
#
# COMPACT_ATOMS: atom_id res chain seq x y z
N VAL A 1 -2.30 -1.29 21.94
CA VAL A 1 -2.83 -0.53 20.77
C VAL A 1 -1.69 -0.31 19.81
N VAL A 2 -1.81 -0.73 18.55
CA VAL A 2 -0.79 -0.45 17.52
C VAL A 2 -1.03 0.97 17.00
N SER A 3 -0.01 1.84 17.01
CA SER A 3 -0.11 3.19 16.43
C SER A 3 -0.13 3.12 14.90
N LYS A 4 -0.81 4.07 14.25
CA LYS A 4 -0.80 4.26 12.79
C LYS A 4 0.62 4.40 12.24
N GLU A 5 1.48 5.10 12.97
CA GLU A 5 2.87 5.34 12.60
C GLU A 5 3.67 4.02 12.54
N LEU A 6 3.43 3.14 13.52
CA LEU A 6 4.00 1.79 13.56
C LEU A 6 3.51 0.93 12.39
N GLN A 7 2.33 1.20 11.82
CA GLN A 7 1.85 0.50 10.62
C GLN A 7 2.53 1.02 9.36
N VAL A 8 2.68 2.34 9.20
CA VAL A 8 3.36 2.94 8.04
C VAL A 8 4.80 2.45 7.93
N GLU A 9 5.58 2.50 9.01
CA GLU A 9 6.98 2.06 8.98
C GLU A 9 7.14 0.56 8.70
N LYS A 10 6.18 -0.27 9.15
CA LYS A 10 6.14 -1.69 8.80
C LYS A 10 5.90 -1.88 7.31
N ILE A 11 4.93 -1.18 6.72
CA ILE A 11 4.65 -1.27 5.28
C ILE A 11 5.86 -0.79 4.48
N GLN A 12 6.46 0.34 4.85
CA GLN A 12 7.68 0.83 4.19
C GLN A 12 8.81 -0.20 4.23
N SER A 13 9.04 -0.84 5.38
CA SER A 13 10.09 -1.85 5.55
C SER A 13 9.81 -3.11 4.73
N GLU A 14 8.56 -3.54 4.66
CA GLU A 14 8.13 -4.67 3.82
C GLU A 14 8.32 -4.39 2.32
N ILE A 15 7.97 -3.18 1.88
CA ILE A 15 8.23 -2.75 0.50
C ILE A 15 9.73 -2.75 0.23
N ALA A 16 10.53 -2.09 1.08
CA ALA A 16 11.96 -1.98 0.91
C ALA A 16 12.62 -3.36 0.80
N ARG A 17 12.24 -4.30 1.67
CA ARG A 17 12.71 -5.70 1.61
C ARG A 17 12.34 -6.38 0.30
N LYS A 18 11.10 -6.20 -0.19
CA LYS A 18 10.65 -6.80 -1.46
C LYS A 18 11.35 -6.24 -2.68
N VAL A 19 11.79 -4.99 -2.64
CA VAL A 19 12.44 -4.31 -3.77
C VAL A 19 13.96 -4.16 -3.63
N GLY A 20 14.56 -4.71 -2.59
CA GLY A 20 16.00 -4.69 -2.34
C GLY A 20 16.55 -3.31 -1.95
N LEU A 21 15.77 -2.51 -1.24
CA LEU A 21 16.15 -1.22 -0.67
C LEU A 21 16.45 -1.28 0.83
N ASP A 22 16.32 -2.45 1.45
CA ASP A 22 16.59 -2.69 2.87
C ASP A 22 18.10 -2.69 3.20
N GLY A 23 18.45 -2.80 4.49
CA GLY A 23 19.83 -2.79 4.97
C GLY A 23 20.10 -1.74 6.06
N ASP A 24 21.36 -1.57 6.46
CA ASP A 24 21.68 -0.72 7.62
C ASP A 24 21.42 0.77 7.36
N LYS A 25 21.67 1.23 6.13
CA LYS A 25 21.30 2.58 5.69
C LYS A 25 19.78 2.80 5.68
N TRP A 26 18.98 1.75 5.52
CA TRP A 26 17.52 1.83 5.59
C TRP A 26 17.05 1.97 7.04
N LYS A 27 17.62 1.18 7.95
CA LYS A 27 17.26 1.20 9.39
C LYS A 27 17.53 2.55 10.05
N GLN A 28 18.52 3.30 9.56
CA GLN A 28 18.87 4.63 10.06
C GLN A 28 18.02 5.77 9.48
N LYS A 29 17.13 5.49 8.51
CA LYS A 29 16.28 6.53 7.91
C LYS A 29 15.06 6.82 8.75
N GLU A 30 14.72 8.10 8.79
CA GLU A 30 13.43 8.58 9.28
C GLU A 30 12.29 8.15 8.34
N LYS A 31 11.07 8.10 8.85
CA LYS A 31 9.86 7.71 8.10
C LYS A 31 9.69 8.49 6.79
N SER A 32 9.91 9.80 6.81
CA SER A 32 9.80 10.65 5.60
C SER A 32 10.86 10.30 4.56
N GLN A 33 12.10 10.06 5.01
CA GLN A 33 13.20 9.66 4.13
C GLN A 33 12.98 8.28 3.51
N LYS A 34 12.37 7.34 4.27
CA LYS A 34 11.95 6.04 3.75
C LYS A 34 10.91 6.21 2.64
N ALA A 35 9.91 7.07 2.83
CA ALA A 35 8.90 7.39 1.82
C ALA A 35 9.54 7.95 0.54
N ASP A 36 10.46 8.90 0.67
CA ASP A 36 11.16 9.50 -0.48
C ASP A 36 11.97 8.46 -1.27
N VAL A 37 12.65 7.55 -0.57
CA VAL A 37 13.43 6.47 -1.18
C VAL A 37 12.52 5.52 -1.94
N ILE A 38 11.42 5.09 -1.33
CA ILE A 38 10.42 4.22 -1.97
C ILE A 38 9.84 4.91 -3.20
N TYR A 39 9.40 6.16 -3.07
CA TYR A 39 8.80 6.92 -4.16
C TYR A 39 9.75 7.07 -5.35
N ASN A 40 10.99 7.48 -5.09
CA ASN A 40 11.99 7.68 -6.12
C ASN A 40 12.32 6.40 -6.89
N PHE A 41 12.28 5.26 -6.22
CA PHE A 41 12.48 3.95 -6.83
C PHE A 41 11.26 3.51 -7.65
N LEU A 42 10.07 3.53 -7.04
CA LEU A 42 8.84 2.99 -7.62
C LEU A 42 8.27 3.85 -8.76
N ARG A 43 8.45 5.17 -8.75
CA ARG A 43 7.92 6.05 -9.81
C ARG A 43 8.45 5.74 -11.22
N LYS A 44 9.57 5.01 -11.32
CA LYS A 44 10.19 4.59 -12.58
C LYS A 44 9.89 3.14 -12.96
N LYS A 45 8.99 2.48 -12.22
CA LYS A 45 8.69 1.04 -12.35
C LYS A 45 7.20 0.85 -12.58
N ARG A 46 6.86 -0.19 -13.35
CA ARG A 46 5.51 -0.73 -13.41
C ARG A 46 5.36 -1.73 -12.28
N PHE A 47 4.38 -1.52 -11.40
CA PHE A 47 4.16 -2.42 -10.26
C PHE A 47 2.68 -2.43 -9.84
N MET A 48 2.34 -3.43 -9.04
CA MET A 48 1.06 -3.53 -8.35
C MET A 48 1.34 -3.71 -6.86
N LEU A 49 0.70 -2.90 -6.01
CA LEU A 49 0.69 -3.06 -4.57
C LEU A 49 -0.62 -3.74 -4.17
N PHE A 50 -0.51 -4.82 -3.38
CA PHE A 50 -1.66 -5.51 -2.81
C PHE A 50 -1.64 -5.34 -1.29
N LEU A 51 -2.69 -4.72 -0.74
CA LEU A 51 -2.86 -4.51 0.70
C LEU A 51 -3.99 -5.40 1.20
N ASP A 52 -3.65 -6.44 1.95
CA ASP A 52 -4.65 -7.37 2.46
C ASP A 52 -5.21 -6.89 3.82
N ASP A 53 -6.52 -7.07 3.99
CA ASP A 53 -7.29 -6.84 5.22
C ASP A 53 -7.07 -5.44 5.83
N ILE A 54 -7.31 -4.38 5.06
CA ILE A 54 -7.20 -3.00 5.57
C ILE A 54 -8.46 -2.60 6.37
N TRP A 55 -8.24 -2.06 7.57
CA TRP A 55 -9.31 -1.67 8.49
C TRP A 55 -9.51 -0.16 8.57
N GLU A 56 -8.55 0.61 8.03
CA GLU A 56 -8.60 2.07 7.97
C GLU A 56 -7.93 2.60 6.69
N LYS A 57 -8.11 3.90 6.44
CA LYS A 57 -7.48 4.57 5.29
C LYS A 57 -5.97 4.48 5.40
N VAL A 58 -5.35 4.03 4.31
CA VAL A 58 -3.90 3.96 4.15
C VAL A 58 -3.45 5.18 3.33
N ASP A 59 -2.55 5.99 3.90
CA ASP A 59 -1.97 7.11 3.18
C ASP A 59 -0.81 6.63 2.28
N LEU A 60 -1.11 6.54 0.98
CA LEU A 60 -0.13 6.11 -0.03
C LEU A 60 1.07 7.06 -0.10
N VAL A 61 0.87 8.36 0.10
CA VAL A 61 1.95 9.36 0.05
C VAL A 61 2.87 9.17 1.24
N GLU A 62 2.33 8.93 2.43
CA GLU A 62 3.11 8.68 3.65
C GLU A 62 3.97 7.41 3.54
N ILE A 63 3.51 6.40 2.81
CA ILE A 63 4.28 5.18 2.52
C ILE A 63 5.32 5.40 1.41
N GLY A 64 5.15 6.43 0.58
CA GLY A 64 6.00 6.68 -0.60
C GLY A 64 5.50 6.02 -1.89
N ILE A 65 4.23 5.61 -1.94
CA ILE A 65 3.62 5.04 -3.13
C ILE A 65 3.17 6.18 -4.05
N PRO A 66 3.64 6.23 -5.32
CA PRO A 66 3.11 7.19 -6.28
C PRO A 66 1.62 6.92 -6.50
N PHE A 67 0.83 7.99 -6.59
CA PHE A 67 -0.61 7.85 -6.82
C PHE A 67 -0.88 7.08 -8.11
N PRO A 68 -1.74 6.04 -8.11
CA PRO A 68 -1.99 5.22 -9.29
C PRO A 68 -2.53 6.04 -10.47
N THR A 69 -1.89 5.96 -11.62
CA THR A 69 -2.36 6.58 -12.86
C THR A 69 -2.13 5.65 -14.06
N THR A 70 -2.90 5.84 -15.13
CA THR A 70 -2.71 5.08 -16.37
C THR A 70 -1.30 5.27 -16.94
N GLN A 71 -0.70 6.45 -16.75
CA GLN A 71 0.62 6.80 -17.27
C GLN A 71 1.76 6.11 -16.52
N ASN A 72 1.72 6.10 -15.18
CA ASN A 72 2.78 5.47 -14.38
C ASN A 72 2.64 3.94 -14.29
N ARG A 73 1.52 3.38 -14.74
CA ARG A 73 1.23 1.93 -14.74
C ARG A 73 1.38 1.30 -13.35
N CYS A 74 1.21 2.10 -12.30
CA CYS A 74 1.07 1.68 -10.91
C CYS A 74 -0.39 1.30 -10.67
N LYS A 75 -0.62 0.18 -9.98
CA LYS A 75 -1.93 -0.21 -9.48
C LYS A 75 -1.86 -0.47 -7.97
N VAL A 76 -2.91 -0.10 -7.25
CA VAL A 76 -3.10 -0.50 -5.86
C VAL A 76 -4.40 -1.28 -5.79
N ALA A 77 -4.35 -2.48 -5.22
CA ALA A 77 -5.52 -3.27 -4.89
C ALA A 77 -5.48 -3.57 -3.40
N PHE A 78 -6.66 -3.69 -2.81
CA PHE A 78 -6.77 -4.01 -1.39
C PHE A 78 -8.02 -4.82 -1.11
N THR A 79 -8.01 -5.54 0.00
CA THR A 79 -9.19 -6.23 0.53
C THR A 79 -9.59 -5.57 1.85
N THR A 80 -10.88 -5.51 2.11
CA THR A 80 -11.43 -4.99 3.36
C THR A 80 -12.79 -5.60 3.61
N ARG A 81 -13.18 -5.71 4.88
CA ARG A 81 -14.53 -6.13 5.28
C ARG A 81 -15.53 -4.96 5.31
N SER A 82 -15.08 -3.73 5.03
CA SER A 82 -15.88 -2.52 5.14
C SER A 82 -15.99 -1.75 3.83
N LYS A 83 -17.21 -1.65 3.29
CA LYS A 83 -17.49 -0.81 2.11
C LYS A 83 -17.16 0.66 2.34
N ALA A 84 -17.24 1.15 3.58
CA ALA A 84 -16.87 2.52 3.94
C ALA A 84 -15.36 2.78 3.74
N ILE A 85 -14.52 1.78 4.01
CA ILE A 85 -13.08 1.88 3.77
C ILE A 85 -12.77 1.95 2.27
N CYS A 86 -13.53 1.25 1.41
CA CYS A 86 -13.41 1.39 -0.04
C CYS A 86 -13.61 2.85 -0.48
N ALA A 87 -14.68 3.50 0.00
CA ALA A 87 -14.96 4.89 -0.30
C ALA A 87 -13.88 5.85 0.25
N HIS A 88 -13.39 5.63 1.47
CA HIS A 88 -12.30 6.43 2.05
C HIS A 88 -10.97 6.31 1.28
N MET A 89 -10.75 5.18 0.62
CA MET A 89 -9.61 4.94 -0.27
C MET A 89 -9.83 5.48 -1.70
N GLY A 90 -11.00 6.06 -1.99
CA GLY A 90 -11.33 6.63 -3.29
C GLY A 90 -11.78 5.60 -4.34
N VAL A 91 -12.26 4.43 -3.92
CA VAL A 91 -12.85 3.43 -4.83
C VAL A 91 -14.33 3.77 -5.04
N GLU A 92 -14.68 4.06 -6.30
CA GLU A 92 -16.07 4.33 -6.72
C GLU A 92 -16.88 3.03 -6.88
N GLU A 93 -16.27 2.00 -7.48
CA GLU A 93 -16.91 0.71 -7.75
C GLU A 93 -16.14 -0.45 -7.09
N PRO A 94 -16.46 -0.82 -5.84
CA PRO A 94 -15.79 -1.91 -5.15
C PRO A 94 -16.25 -3.27 -5.68
N MET A 95 -15.30 -4.21 -5.79
CA MET A 95 -15.60 -5.61 -6.10
C MET A 95 -16.04 -6.35 -4.83
N GLU A 96 -17.31 -6.77 -4.77
CA GLU A 96 -17.83 -7.57 -3.67
C GLU A 96 -17.66 -9.07 -3.97
N VAL A 97 -16.91 -9.76 -3.11
CA VAL A 97 -16.77 -11.22 -3.17
C VAL A 97 -18.03 -11.84 -2.57
N LYS A 98 -18.76 -12.60 -3.38
CA LYS A 98 -19.98 -13.30 -2.96
C LYS A 98 -19.63 -14.63 -2.31
N CYS A 99 -20.56 -15.16 -1.50
CA CYS A 99 -20.49 -16.55 -1.07
C CYS A 99 -20.43 -17.47 -2.30
N LEU A 100 -19.72 -18.57 -2.15
CA LEU A 100 -19.72 -19.65 -3.14
C LEU A 100 -21.16 -20.17 -3.30
N SER A 101 -21.45 -20.63 -4.51
CA SER A 101 -22.67 -21.41 -4.75
C SER A 101 -22.56 -22.80 -4.10
N GLU A 102 -23.67 -23.53 -4.00
CA GLU A 102 -23.65 -24.89 -3.42
C GLU A 102 -22.85 -25.91 -4.27
N ASP A 103 -22.64 -25.59 -5.55
CA ASP A 103 -22.00 -26.46 -6.54
C ASP A 103 -20.49 -26.18 -6.74
N GLU A 104 -19.90 -25.26 -5.95
CA GLU A 104 -18.47 -24.89 -5.95
C GLU A 104 -17.76 -25.30 -4.65
#